data_AF-A0A1E7ILF3-F1
#
_entry.id   AF-A0A1E7ILF3-F1
#
_cell.length_a   1.000
_cell.length_b   1.000
_cell.length_c   1.000
_cell.angle_alpha   90.00
_cell.angle_beta   90.00
_cell.angle_gamma   90.00
#
_symmetry.space_group_name_H-M   'P 1'
#
loop_
_entity.id
_entity.type
_entity.pdbx_description
1 polymer ?
#
loop_
_entity_poly.entity_id
_entity_poly.type
_entity_poly.pdbx_seq_one_letter_code
_entity_poly.pdbx_strand_id
1 'polypeptide(L)'
;MITVPTKEEVDARYTERAPADMLGFEVDEYTPYMSVEGMRPLAKEGVTDETLKEIQLTLNRGEMVADMERYMEFAIGKANDQRGISANRSIQHYIAWTWLSGDAEFSSTIETMYEHGYTGWGIPILRKICEFYGFDHFKEEDS
;
A
#
# COMPACT_ATOMS: atom_id res chain seq x y z
N MET A 1 -0.66 3.14 21.38
CA MET A 1 -1.65 2.25 20.76
C MET A 1 -1.68 2.65 19.31
N ILE A 2 -1.30 1.75 18.39
CA ILE A 2 -1.35 2.06 16.96
C ILE A 2 -2.81 1.95 16.52
N THR A 3 -3.32 2.98 15.86
CA THR A 3 -4.71 3.04 15.38
C THR A 3 -4.69 3.06 13.86
N VAL A 4 -5.47 2.18 13.25
CA VAL A 4 -5.70 2.22 11.79
C VAL A 4 -6.53 3.46 11.42
N PRO A 5 -6.39 3.99 10.20
CA PRO A 5 -7.16 5.14 9.74
C PRO A 5 -8.67 4.91 9.77
N THR A 6 -9.45 5.98 9.95
CA THR A 6 -10.90 5.96 9.75
C THR A 6 -11.25 5.97 8.26
N LYS A 7 -12.51 5.68 7.93
CA LYS A 7 -12.98 5.73 6.54
C LYS A 7 -12.84 7.13 5.93
N GLU A 8 -13.13 8.17 6.72
CA GLU A 8 -13.00 9.56 6.30
C GLU A 8 -11.53 9.93 6.03
N GLU A 9 -10.61 9.41 6.84
CA GLU A 9 -9.17 9.58 6.61
C GLU A 9 -8.74 8.85 5.33
N VAL A 10 -9.26 7.65 5.06
CA VAL A 10 -9.01 6.90 3.81
C VAL A 10 -9.54 7.67 2.60
N ASP A 11 -10.76 8.23 2.68
CA ASP A 11 -11.36 9.03 1.61
C ASP A 11 -10.51 10.28 1.31
N ALA A 12 -10.02 10.94 2.36
CA ALA A 12 -9.12 12.09 2.24
C ALA A 12 -7.78 11.70 1.60
N ARG A 13 -7.19 10.58 2.04
CA ARG A 13 -5.93 10.06 1.48
C ARG A 13 -6.09 9.68 0.01
N TYR A 14 -7.18 9.02 -0.37
CA TYR A 14 -7.49 8.73 -1.78
C TYR A 14 -7.52 10.02 -2.61
N THR A 15 -8.24 11.03 -2.14
CA THR A 15 -8.41 12.32 -2.84
C THR A 15 -7.07 13.05 -3.01
N GLU A 16 -6.22 13.02 -1.99
CA GLU A 16 -4.87 13.58 -2.02
C GLU A 16 -3.98 12.89 -3.06
N ARG A 17 -4.03 11.55 -3.13
CA ARG A 17 -3.09 10.72 -3.89
C ARG A 17 -3.49 10.49 -5.34
N ALA A 18 -4.79 10.45 -5.64
CA ALA A 18 -5.31 10.15 -6.98
C ALA A 18 -4.75 11.02 -8.12
N PRO A 19 -4.50 12.34 -7.95
CA PRO A 19 -3.92 13.16 -9.01
C PRO A 19 -2.47 12.79 -9.37
N ALA A 20 -1.72 12.21 -8.42
CA ALA A 20 -0.31 11.84 -8.61
C ALA A 20 -0.14 10.37 -9.05
N ASP A 21 -1.12 9.52 -8.76
CA ASP A 21 -1.11 8.09 -9.11
C ASP A 21 -1.74 7.83 -10.48
N MET A 22 -1.01 8.17 -11.55
CA MET A 22 -1.50 8.05 -12.93
C MET A 22 -1.91 6.63 -13.36
N LEU A 23 -1.42 5.59 -12.68
CA LEU A 23 -1.69 4.19 -13.01
C LEU A 23 -2.65 3.51 -12.03
N GLY A 24 -3.07 4.20 -10.96
CA GLY A 24 -3.98 3.69 -9.94
C GLY A 24 -3.36 2.65 -9.01
N PHE A 25 -2.03 2.52 -8.99
CA PHE A 25 -1.37 1.43 -8.27
C PHE A 25 -1.44 1.57 -6.75
N GLU A 26 -1.42 2.79 -6.25
CA GLU A 26 -1.59 3.10 -4.83
C GLU A 26 -3.07 3.26 -4.49
N VAL A 27 -3.83 4.06 -5.25
CA VAL A 27 -5.18 4.45 -4.83
C VAL A 27 -6.21 3.33 -4.93
N ASP A 28 -5.96 2.32 -5.76
CA ASP A 28 -6.78 1.10 -5.79
C ASP A 28 -6.76 0.37 -4.43
N GLU A 29 -5.68 0.49 -3.65
CA GLU A 29 -5.57 -0.13 -2.32
C GLU A 29 -6.45 0.55 -1.26
N TYR A 30 -6.77 1.83 -1.45
CA TYR A 30 -7.63 2.57 -0.52
C TYR A 30 -9.11 2.26 -0.73
N THR A 31 -9.51 2.01 -1.99
CA THR A 31 -10.92 1.91 -2.40
C THR A 31 -11.75 0.94 -1.56
N PRO A 32 -11.29 -0.28 -1.20
CA PRO A 32 -12.06 -1.20 -0.37
C PRO A 32 -12.34 -0.70 1.05
N TYR A 33 -11.56 0.26 1.55
CA TYR A 33 -11.65 0.78 2.92
C TYR A 33 -12.29 2.16 3.02
N MET A 34 -12.63 2.78 1.88
CA MET A 34 -13.33 4.06 1.79
C MET A 34 -14.75 3.99 2.35
N SER A 35 -15.35 5.15 2.64
CA SER A 35 -16.78 5.23 2.97
C SER A 35 -17.66 4.95 1.73
N VAL A 36 -18.95 4.67 1.93
CA VAL A 36 -19.89 4.50 0.80
C VAL A 36 -19.98 5.79 -0.01
N GLU A 37 -19.95 6.94 0.66
CA GLU A 37 -19.93 8.26 0.04
C GLU A 37 -18.66 8.47 -0.79
N GLY A 38 -17.50 8.08 -0.25
CA GLY A 38 -16.21 8.17 -0.95
C GLY A 38 -16.10 7.24 -2.15
N MET A 39 -16.64 6.02 -2.08
CA MET A 39 -16.64 5.07 -3.21
C MET A 39 -17.65 5.45 -4.31
N ARG A 40 -18.72 6.18 -3.98
CA ARG A 40 -19.84 6.47 -4.91
C ARG A 40 -19.40 7.13 -6.23
N PRO A 41 -18.51 8.13 -6.24
CA PRO A 41 -18.02 8.75 -7.48
C PRO A 41 -17.17 7.82 -8.36
N LEU A 42 -16.63 6.74 -7.78
CA LEU A 42 -15.79 5.76 -8.47
C LEU A 42 -16.62 4.59 -9.05
N ALA A 43 -17.85 4.43 -8.57
CA ALA A 43 -18.71 3.32 -8.91
C ALA A 43 -19.22 3.43 -10.36
N LYS A 44 -19.24 2.30 -11.07
CA LYS A 44 -19.86 2.21 -12.40
C LYS A 44 -21.37 2.45 -12.32
N GLU A 45 -21.94 2.91 -13.44
CA GLU A 45 -23.40 3.04 -13.56
C GLU A 45 -24.11 1.73 -13.20
N GLY A 46 -25.17 1.83 -12.39
CA GLY A 46 -25.95 0.67 -11.93
C GLY A 46 -25.45 0.00 -10.65
N VAL A 47 -24.28 0.37 -10.11
CA VAL A 47 -23.83 -0.11 -8.79
C VAL A 47 -24.61 0.62 -7.68
N THR A 48 -25.20 -0.13 -6.75
CA THR A 48 -26.02 0.42 -5.65
C THR A 48 -25.21 0.73 -4.39
N ASP A 49 -25.79 1.44 -3.42
CA ASP A 49 -25.18 1.66 -2.09
C ASP A 49 -25.03 0.35 -1.33
N GLU A 50 -25.97 -0.57 -1.50
CA GLU A 50 -25.95 -1.91 -0.90
C GLU A 50 -24.75 -2.71 -1.44
N THR A 51 -24.55 -2.71 -2.76
CA THR A 51 -23.39 -3.37 -3.37
C THR A 51 -22.07 -2.79 -2.89
N LEU A 52 -21.98 -1.46 -2.71
CA LEU A 52 -20.76 -0.85 -2.17
C LEU A 52 -20.52 -1.23 -0.70
N LYS A 53 -21.58 -1.31 0.11
CA LYS A 53 -21.47 -1.77 1.51
C LYS A 53 -21.01 -3.23 1.60
N GLU A 54 -21.44 -4.08 0.65
CA GLU A 54 -21.07 -5.51 0.62
C GLU A 54 -19.59 -5.74 0.30
N ILE A 55 -18.97 -4.90 -0.53
CA ILE A 55 -17.55 -5.02 -0.89
C ILE A 55 -16.62 -4.22 0.03
N GLN A 56 -17.18 -3.38 0.90
CA GLN A 56 -16.41 -2.57 1.84
C GLN A 56 -15.75 -3.46 2.90
N LEU A 57 -14.45 -3.27 3.08
CA LEU A 57 -13.65 -3.98 4.06
C LEU A 57 -13.49 -3.17 5.35
N THR A 58 -13.16 -3.88 6.42
CA THR A 58 -12.78 -3.27 7.70
C THR A 58 -11.28 -3.37 7.85
N LEU A 59 -10.63 -2.26 8.20
CA LEU A 59 -9.20 -2.25 8.42
C LEU A 59 -8.83 -3.05 9.66
N ASN A 60 -7.86 -3.94 9.46
CA ASN A 60 -7.25 -4.72 10.51
C ASN A 60 -5.74 -4.70 10.30
N ARG A 61 -5.03 -4.06 11.22
CA ARG A 61 -3.56 -3.96 11.17
C ARG A 61 -2.90 -5.33 11.05
N GLY A 62 -3.34 -6.31 11.83
CA GLY A 62 -2.72 -7.64 11.87
C GLY A 62 -2.86 -8.37 10.54
N GLU A 63 -4.04 -8.30 9.91
CA GLU A 63 -4.28 -8.91 8.60
C GLU A 63 -3.48 -8.19 7.50
N MET A 64 -3.47 -6.85 7.52
CA MET A 64 -2.71 -6.04 6.58
C MET A 64 -1.19 -6.34 6.66
N VAL A 65 -0.62 -6.41 7.87
CA VAL A 65 0.80 -6.75 8.07
C VAL A 65 1.10 -8.18 7.61
N ALA A 66 0.18 -9.12 7.84
CA ALA A 66 0.35 -10.49 7.33
C ALA A 66 0.27 -10.56 5.79
N ASP A 67 -0.57 -9.75 5.15
CA ASP A 67 -0.63 -9.63 3.68
C ASP A 67 0.65 -9.00 3.11
N MET A 68 1.16 -7.96 3.77
CA MET A 68 2.46 -7.36 3.45
C MET A 68 3.59 -8.40 3.48
N GLU A 69 3.68 -9.19 4.54
CA GLU A 69 4.69 -10.25 4.67
C GLU A 69 4.57 -11.28 3.53
N ARG A 70 3.36 -11.79 3.29
CA ARG A 70 3.10 -12.74 2.19
C ARG A 70 3.48 -12.19 0.82
N TYR A 71 3.29 -10.89 0.58
CA TYR A 71 3.60 -10.25 -0.69
C TYR A 71 5.10 -9.95 -0.88
N MET A 72 5.88 -9.93 0.20
CA MET A 72 7.29 -9.51 0.19
C MET A 72 8.16 -10.34 -0.75
N GLU A 73 8.00 -11.66 -0.74
CA GLU A 73 8.76 -12.55 -1.64
C GLU A 73 8.50 -12.20 -3.12
N PHE A 74 7.24 -11.93 -3.48
CA PHE A 74 6.88 -11.52 -4.82
C PHE A 74 7.50 -10.17 -5.20
N ALA A 75 7.44 -9.18 -4.31
CA ALA A 75 8.00 -7.85 -4.54
C ALA A 75 9.52 -7.88 -4.74
N ILE A 76 10.24 -8.63 -3.91
CA ILE A 76 11.69 -8.85 -4.03
C ILE A 76 11.99 -9.55 -5.37
N GLY A 77 11.22 -10.57 -5.74
CA GLY A 77 11.36 -11.23 -7.03
C GLY A 77 11.24 -10.27 -8.21
N LYS A 78 10.28 -9.34 -8.19
CA LYS A 78 10.13 -8.32 -9.25
C LYS A 78 11.30 -7.36 -9.32
N ALA A 79 11.86 -6.98 -8.17
CA ALA A 79 13.02 -6.12 -8.11
C ALA A 79 14.29 -6.83 -8.61
N ASN A 80 14.52 -8.08 -8.20
CA ASN A 80 15.65 -8.90 -8.65
C ASN A 80 15.60 -9.19 -10.16
N ASP A 81 14.41 -9.45 -10.71
CA ASP A 81 14.19 -9.62 -12.15
C ASP A 81 14.24 -8.30 -12.94
N GLN A 82 14.52 -7.17 -12.27
CA GLN A 82 14.62 -5.84 -12.87
C GLN A 82 13.35 -5.41 -13.63
N ARG A 83 12.18 -5.89 -13.19
CA ARG A 83 10.88 -5.61 -13.82
C ARG A 83 10.38 -4.22 -13.42
N GLY A 84 10.90 -3.18 -14.06
CA GLY A 84 10.68 -1.76 -13.73
C GLY A 84 9.26 -1.39 -13.27
N ILE A 85 8.25 -1.64 -14.12
CA ILE A 85 6.84 -1.31 -13.80
C ILE A 85 6.32 -2.11 -12.61
N SER A 86 6.58 -3.43 -12.58
CA SER A 86 6.09 -4.30 -11.51
C SER A 86 6.76 -4.02 -10.17
N ALA A 87 8.06 -3.71 -10.19
CA ALA A 87 8.82 -3.34 -9.00
C ALA A 87 8.34 -1.99 -8.44
N ASN A 88 8.14 -1.00 -9.32
CA ASN A 88 7.59 0.30 -8.94
C ASN A 88 6.18 0.16 -8.31
N ARG A 89 5.30 -0.60 -8.96
CA ARG A 89 3.97 -0.92 -8.43
C ARG A 89 4.02 -1.56 -7.03
N SER A 90 4.98 -2.46 -6.80
CA SER A 90 5.14 -3.10 -5.50
C SER A 90 5.43 -2.09 -4.39
N ILE A 91 6.23 -1.05 -4.66
CA ILE A 91 6.49 0.00 -3.67
C ILE A 91 5.25 0.84 -3.41
N GLN A 92 4.46 1.16 -4.44
CA GLN A 92 3.20 1.90 -4.27
C GLN A 92 2.18 1.13 -3.42
N HIS A 93 2.07 -0.19 -3.59
CA HIS A 93 1.28 -1.02 -2.68
C HIS A 93 1.74 -0.87 -1.23
N TYR A 94 3.05 -0.93 -0.96
CA TYR A 94 3.57 -0.76 0.39
C TYR A 94 3.36 0.65 0.96
N ILE A 95 3.41 1.70 0.14
CA ILE A 95 3.05 3.06 0.59
C ILE A 95 1.61 3.05 1.11
N ALA A 96 0.66 2.51 0.34
CA ALA A 96 -0.73 2.41 0.79
C ALA A 96 -0.90 1.52 2.03
N TRP A 97 -0.35 0.30 2.01
CA TRP A 97 -0.55 -0.69 3.08
C TRP A 97 0.06 -0.26 4.41
N THR A 98 1.25 0.34 4.41
CA THR A 98 1.87 0.83 5.64
C THR A 98 1.03 1.96 6.26
N TRP A 99 0.50 2.88 5.45
CA TRP A 99 -0.43 3.91 5.92
C TRP A 99 -1.74 3.31 6.47
N LEU A 100 -2.37 2.41 5.71
CA LEU A 100 -3.62 1.73 6.11
C LEU A 100 -3.45 0.87 7.38
N SER A 101 -2.25 0.38 7.64
CA SER A 101 -1.95 -0.37 8.88
C SER A 101 -1.88 0.53 10.12
N GLY A 102 -1.86 1.86 9.95
CA GLY A 102 -1.73 2.85 11.02
C GLY A 102 -0.30 3.38 11.22
N ASP A 103 0.65 3.05 10.34
CA ASP A 103 2.06 3.50 10.42
C ASP A 103 2.33 4.68 9.48
N ALA A 104 1.55 5.76 9.60
CA ALA A 104 1.61 6.90 8.69
C ALA A 104 3.02 7.55 8.60
N GLU A 105 3.74 7.69 9.72
CA GLU A 105 5.10 8.23 9.71
C GLU A 105 6.08 7.34 8.92
N PHE A 106 5.92 6.01 9.04
CA PHE A 106 6.72 5.06 8.30
C PHE A 106 6.36 5.06 6.81
N SER A 107 5.07 5.15 6.49
CA SER A 107 4.60 5.35 5.11
C SER A 107 5.24 6.58 4.47
N SER A 108 5.24 7.73 5.15
CA SER A 108 5.89 8.95 4.63
C SER A 108 7.40 8.79 4.44
N THR A 109 8.05 7.97 5.28
CA THR A 109 9.47 7.66 5.13
C THR A 109 9.73 6.87 3.84
N ILE A 110 8.98 5.81 3.57
CA ILE A 110 9.16 5.01 2.34
C ILE A 110 8.73 5.76 1.09
N GLU A 111 7.71 6.63 1.19
CA GLU A 111 7.29 7.55 0.13
C GLU A 111 8.40 8.52 -0.24
N THR A 112 9.04 9.16 0.75
CA THR A 112 10.19 10.05 0.53
C THR A 112 11.35 9.32 -0.17
N MET A 113 11.62 8.07 0.25
CA MET A 113 12.63 7.23 -0.41
C MET A 113 12.24 6.91 -1.86
N TYR A 114 10.95 6.67 -2.12
CA TYR A 114 10.43 6.41 -3.45
C TYR A 114 10.51 7.64 -4.37
N GLU A 115 10.21 8.84 -3.87
CA GLU A 115 10.20 10.06 -4.70
C GLU A 115 11.62 10.62 -4.97
N HIS A 116 12.53 10.48 -4.00
CA HIS A 116 13.84 11.14 -4.05
C HIS A 116 15.04 10.20 -4.07
N GLY A 117 14.84 8.91 -3.78
CA GLY A 117 15.91 7.93 -3.60
C GLY A 117 15.68 6.60 -4.31
N TYR A 118 14.73 6.54 -5.26
CA TYR A 118 14.38 5.28 -5.91
C TYR A 118 15.56 4.71 -6.70
N THR A 119 16.08 3.60 -6.22
CA THR A 119 17.24 2.91 -6.77
C THR A 119 17.10 1.40 -6.61
N GLY A 120 17.85 0.63 -7.40
CA GLY A 120 17.86 -0.83 -7.30
C GLY A 120 16.47 -1.46 -7.35
N TRP A 121 15.57 -0.92 -8.20
CA TRP A 121 14.18 -1.38 -8.32
C TRP A 121 13.41 -1.44 -6.99
N GLY A 122 13.75 -0.57 -6.03
CA GLY A 122 13.07 -0.50 -4.74
C GLY A 122 13.62 -1.43 -3.65
N ILE A 123 14.68 -2.20 -3.92
CA ILE A 123 15.30 -3.10 -2.91
C ILE A 123 15.61 -2.38 -1.58
N PRO A 124 16.19 -1.16 -1.55
CA PRO A 124 16.44 -0.47 -0.29
C PRO A 124 15.16 -0.19 0.51
N ILE A 125 14.05 0.11 -0.17
CA ILE A 125 12.75 0.35 0.45
C ILE A 125 12.18 -0.97 1.00
N LEU A 126 12.24 -2.05 0.22
CA LEU A 126 11.80 -3.38 0.66
C LEU A 126 12.57 -3.87 1.88
N ARG A 127 13.89 -3.65 1.94
CA ARG A 127 14.71 -3.94 3.14
C ARG A 127 14.22 -3.15 4.34
N LYS A 128 13.96 -1.84 4.15
CA LYS A 128 13.45 -0.97 5.22
C LYS A 128 12.11 -1.45 5.77
N ILE A 129 11.22 -1.93 4.92
CA ILE A 129 9.93 -2.52 5.32
C ILE A 129 10.15 -3.81 6.11
N CYS A 130 11.02 -4.70 5.64
CA CYS A 130 11.36 -5.93 6.38
C CYS A 130 11.94 -5.63 7.77
N GLU A 131 12.85 -4.66 7.89
CA GLU A 131 13.41 -4.22 9.18
C GLU A 131 12.34 -3.68 10.13
N PHE A 132 11.41 -2.87 9.61
CA PHE A 132 10.38 -2.23 10.43
C PHE A 132 9.37 -3.23 11.00
N TYR A 133 8.92 -4.19 10.19
CA TYR A 133 7.93 -5.19 10.60
C TYR A 133 8.54 -6.50 11.10
N GLY A 134 9.86 -6.68 10.98
CA GLY A 134 10.57 -7.90 11.37
C GLY A 134 10.36 -9.07 10.41
N PHE A 135 10.15 -8.81 9.10
CA PHE A 135 9.98 -9.87 8.12
C PHE A 135 11.31 -10.51 7.72
N ASP A 136 11.38 -11.84 7.72
CA ASP A 136 12.60 -12.61 7.39
C ASP A 136 12.65 -13.01 5.89
N HIS A 137 12.70 -12.01 5.00
CA HIS A 137 12.81 -12.24 3.55
C HIS A 137 14.16 -11.87 2.95
N PHE A 138 14.87 -10.92 3.57
CA PHE A 138 16.27 -10.68 3.24
C PHE A 138 17.09 -11.53 4.18
N LYS A 139 17.32 -12.79 3.79
CA LYS A 139 18.37 -13.60 4.42
C LYS A 139 19.65 -12.78 4.38
N GLU A 140 20.39 -12.77 5.49
CA GLU A 140 21.78 -12.31 5.47
C GLU A 140 22.45 -13.02 4.31
N GLU A 141 22.85 -12.28 3.27
CA GLU A 141 23.84 -12.81 2.36
C GLU A 141 25.10 -12.98 3.21
N ASP A 142 25.54 -14.23 3.37
CA ASP A 142 26.84 -14.58 3.91
C ASP A 142 27.88 -13.60 3.33
N SER A 143 28.50 -12.82 4.23
CA SER A 143 29.84 -12.21 4.15
C SER A 143 30.44 -11.85 2.79
#